data_AF-A0A7X4HC99-F1
#
_entry.id   AF-A0A7X4HC99-F1
#
_cell.length_a   1.000
_cell.length_b   1.000
_cell.length_c   1.000
_cell.angle_alpha   90.00
_cell.angle_beta   90.00
_cell.angle_gamma   90.00
#
_symmetry.space_group_name_H-M   'P 1'
#
loop_
_entity.id
_entity.type
_entity.pdbx_description
1 polymer ?
#
loop_
_entity_poly.entity_id
_entity_poly.type
_entity_poly.pdbx_seq_one_letter_code
_entity_poly.pdbx_strand_id
1 'polypeptide(L)'
;MKLTRLATVLTMTWGCAQALAAPPTAPAPSATSVPPTPSIVQRPIPGSPPQIQPGQPPSAEAGQPLPPPSSAAQKLYSSAKADLLQVRSLLKSGRTQSSVGSGFLVGNSNLVVTNYHVVSQFALDPDNYVGEWVDTGGQRGNVELLAVDVLHDLAVVRVNRNGTGVFKVPEQLARLSQGQYLYSLGNPLDLGFAISEGSYNGVITRSFYDQLMFTGPINSGMSGGPSVTVDGDIAGVNVSKRLDGELVSFLVPARFAQELLKKVPQDKAPPRNFTSVVVEQLLQHQKAMVDQLLATPMTMKPMGPYMVPVRESEQMRCWGRSNVKANKPYTVDITSCSMESAIFVSGTLQTGAIGIRHQFMRSTGLDPLRFAQLSSASFQNENFGGNKDAHLTGPQCTEMFVKNQTLPLRAVLCVRAYRKFTGLYDFALLTASTDESMMNLQSRMDARGVSYDNGMRATQAFLQALARGAVK
;
A
#
# COMPACT_ATOMS: atom_id res chain seq x y z
N MET A 1 36.05 21.90 65.91
CA MET A 1 36.85 20.87 65.19
C MET A 1 36.32 20.83 63.76
N LYS A 2 36.84 21.55 62.76
CA LYS A 2 38.14 21.40 62.05
C LYS A 2 38.51 19.92 61.85
N LEU A 3 38.35 19.35 60.65
CA LEU A 3 39.44 19.26 59.66
C LEU A 3 38.99 18.65 58.31
N THR A 4 39.48 19.30 57.27
CA THR A 4 39.59 18.97 55.85
C THR A 4 40.63 17.86 55.57
N ARG A 5 40.49 17.16 54.43
CA ARG A 5 41.54 16.74 53.45
C ARG A 5 40.90 15.82 52.39
N LEU A 6 40.73 16.23 51.12
CA LEU A 6 41.68 16.39 49.98
C LEU A 6 42.32 15.09 49.46
N ALA A 7 41.90 14.73 48.23
CA ALA A 7 42.60 14.15 47.08
C ALA A 7 43.31 12.79 47.21
N THR A 8 43.07 11.88 46.25
CA THR A 8 44.05 11.52 45.20
C THR A 8 43.35 10.80 44.04
N VAL A 9 43.66 11.23 42.82
CA VAL A 9 43.28 10.67 41.52
C VAL A 9 44.11 9.41 41.24
N LEU A 10 43.48 8.32 40.78
CA LEU A 10 44.18 7.31 39.99
C LEU A 10 43.26 6.79 38.89
N THR A 11 43.60 7.16 37.65
CA THR A 11 43.06 6.66 36.40
C THR A 11 43.51 5.21 36.18
N MET A 12 42.56 4.30 35.95
CA MET A 12 42.84 3.02 35.29
C MET A 12 41.69 2.69 34.34
N THR A 13 41.97 2.88 33.06
CA THR A 13 41.19 2.43 31.92
C THR A 13 41.30 0.91 31.79
N TRP A 14 40.18 0.20 31.79
CA TRP A 14 40.09 -1.09 31.11
C TRP A 14 38.76 -1.22 30.39
N GLY A 15 38.87 -1.33 29.06
CA GLY A 15 37.78 -1.67 28.17
C GLY A 15 37.60 -3.17 28.09
N CYS A 16 36.36 -3.58 27.85
CA CYS A 16 36.01 -4.83 27.19
C CYS A 16 34.71 -4.59 26.43
N ALA A 17 34.83 -4.18 25.17
CA ALA A 17 33.76 -4.27 24.18
C ALA A 17 33.85 -5.66 23.53
N GLN A 18 32.84 -6.50 23.76
CA GLN A 18 32.67 -7.76 23.04
C GLN A 18 32.07 -7.45 21.67
N ALA A 19 32.87 -7.65 20.62
CA ALA A 19 32.44 -7.52 19.23
C ALA A 19 31.76 -8.81 18.75
N LEU A 20 30.59 -8.65 18.14
CA LEU A 20 29.87 -9.66 17.39
C LEU A 20 30.67 -10.08 16.15
N ALA A 21 30.85 -11.39 15.97
CA ALA A 21 31.54 -11.99 14.84
C ALA A 21 30.71 -11.91 13.55
N ALA A 22 31.37 -11.51 12.46
CA ALA A 22 30.86 -11.54 11.08
C ALA A 22 31.04 -12.95 10.45
N PRO A 23 30.22 -13.33 9.45
CA PRO A 23 30.33 -14.63 8.78
C PRO A 23 31.57 -14.73 7.88
N PRO A 24 32.07 -15.95 7.58
CA PRO A 24 33.32 -16.14 6.85
C PRO A 24 33.18 -15.79 5.35
N THR A 25 34.15 -15.03 4.86
CA THR A 25 34.38 -14.68 3.46
C THR A 25 35.07 -15.80 2.69
N ALA A 26 34.70 -16.00 1.43
CA ALA A 26 35.34 -16.94 0.50
C ALA A 26 36.76 -16.45 0.11
N PRO A 27 37.71 -17.35 -0.21
CA PRO A 27 39.08 -16.97 -0.54
C PRO A 27 39.20 -16.38 -1.95
N ALA A 28 39.99 -15.31 -2.07
CA ALA A 28 40.38 -14.70 -3.34
C ALA A 28 41.51 -15.51 -4.02
N PRO A 29 41.56 -15.60 -5.36
CA PRO A 29 42.60 -16.32 -6.06
C PRO A 29 43.93 -15.54 -6.08
N SER A 30 45.02 -16.28 -5.91
CA SER A 30 46.40 -15.78 -5.96
C SER A 30 46.87 -15.54 -7.40
N ALA A 31 47.58 -14.43 -7.60
CA ALA A 31 48.18 -14.04 -8.87
C ALA A 31 49.34 -14.95 -9.26
N THR A 32 49.31 -15.48 -10.49
CA THR A 32 50.44 -16.11 -11.17
C THR A 32 50.83 -15.28 -12.40
N SER A 33 52.14 -15.09 -12.55
CA SER A 33 52.83 -14.29 -13.55
C SER A 33 52.79 -14.91 -14.95
N VAL A 34 52.60 -14.07 -15.97
CA VAL A 34 52.67 -14.44 -17.39
C VAL A 34 53.98 -13.90 -18.02
N PRO A 35 54.72 -14.69 -18.82
CA PRO A 35 56.00 -14.31 -19.45
C PRO A 35 55.85 -13.46 -20.74
N PRO A 36 56.94 -12.90 -21.31
CA PRO A 36 56.89 -11.78 -22.26
C PRO A 36 56.66 -12.19 -23.71
N THR A 37 56.08 -11.29 -24.50
CA THR A 37 55.82 -11.44 -25.94
C THR A 37 56.80 -10.62 -26.79
N PRO A 38 57.27 -11.13 -27.94
CA PRO A 38 58.30 -10.47 -28.77
C PRO A 38 57.73 -9.43 -29.75
N SER A 39 58.59 -8.48 -30.14
CA SER A 39 58.36 -7.37 -31.07
C SER A 39 58.31 -7.81 -32.54
N ILE A 40 57.29 -7.38 -33.31
CA ILE A 40 57.34 -7.34 -34.79
C ILE A 40 56.58 -6.11 -35.36
N VAL A 41 57.37 -5.21 -35.96
CA VAL A 41 57.19 -4.39 -37.19
C VAL A 41 55.97 -3.46 -37.33
N GLN A 42 56.26 -2.16 -37.22
CA GLN A 42 55.40 -1.04 -37.64
C GLN A 42 55.33 -0.93 -39.17
N ARG A 43 54.11 -0.79 -39.72
CA ARG A 43 53.86 -0.15 -41.03
C ARG A 43 53.20 1.22 -40.82
N PRO A 44 53.43 2.21 -41.70
CA PRO A 44 52.94 3.57 -41.50
C PRO A 44 51.43 3.64 -41.81
N ILE A 45 50.65 4.23 -40.89
CA ILE A 45 49.26 4.60 -41.15
C ILE A 45 49.27 6.03 -41.70
N PRO A 46 48.73 6.28 -42.91
CA PRO A 46 48.52 7.63 -43.42
C PRO A 46 47.21 8.21 -42.87
N GLY A 47 47.26 9.45 -42.39
CA GLY A 47 46.09 10.26 -42.07
C GLY A 47 46.08 10.80 -40.65
N SER A 48 46.63 12.00 -40.46
CA SER A 48 46.47 12.78 -39.23
C SER A 48 44.98 13.09 -38.98
N PRO A 49 44.49 13.06 -37.73
CA PRO A 49 43.20 13.64 -37.37
C PRO A 49 43.22 15.16 -37.65
N PRO A 50 42.14 15.77 -38.17
CA PRO A 50 42.06 17.21 -38.33
C PRO A 50 42.19 17.91 -36.98
N GLN A 51 43.05 18.93 -36.89
CA GLN A 51 43.10 19.80 -35.72
C GLN A 51 41.79 20.60 -35.62
N ILE A 52 41.12 20.51 -34.47
CA ILE A 52 39.93 21.31 -34.16
C ILE A 52 40.41 22.75 -33.88
N GLN A 53 40.10 23.68 -34.78
CA GLN A 53 40.20 25.11 -34.53
C GLN A 53 39.01 25.57 -33.67
N PRO A 54 39.22 26.40 -32.63
CA PRO A 54 38.12 27.00 -31.88
C PRO A 54 37.59 28.22 -32.63
N GLY A 55 36.36 28.15 -33.13
CA GLY A 55 35.63 29.34 -33.59
C GLY A 55 34.77 29.15 -34.84
N GLN A 56 33.68 28.39 -34.75
CA GLN A 56 32.47 28.62 -35.54
C GLN A 56 31.30 27.84 -34.91
N PRO A 57 30.18 28.48 -34.53
CA PRO A 57 29.00 27.74 -34.12
C PRO A 57 28.50 26.91 -35.31
N PRO A 58 28.10 25.64 -35.11
CA PRO A 58 27.52 24.85 -36.18
C PRO A 58 26.29 25.59 -36.71
N SER A 59 26.30 25.87 -38.01
CA SER A 59 25.13 26.33 -38.75
C SER A 59 23.98 25.37 -38.45
N ALA A 60 22.89 25.91 -37.92
CA ALA A 60 21.66 25.18 -37.68
C ALA A 60 21.18 24.55 -38.98
N GLU A 61 21.48 23.28 -39.19
CA GLU A 61 20.68 22.45 -40.07
C GLU A 61 19.26 22.50 -39.52
N ALA A 62 18.37 23.12 -40.29
CA ALA A 62 16.95 23.16 -40.02
C ALA A 62 16.48 21.71 -39.85
N GLY A 63 16.25 21.34 -38.59
CA GLY A 63 15.77 20.01 -38.23
C GLY A 63 14.53 19.72 -39.05
N GLN A 64 14.58 18.60 -39.79
CA GLN A 64 13.38 17.97 -40.33
C GLN A 64 12.31 17.98 -39.23
N PRO A 65 11.07 18.45 -39.50
CA PRO A 65 10.04 18.46 -38.49
C PRO A 65 9.94 17.06 -37.91
N LEU A 66 10.12 16.95 -36.58
CA LEU A 66 9.87 15.70 -35.90
C LEU A 66 8.46 15.23 -36.30
N PRO A 67 8.24 13.93 -36.58
CA PRO A 67 6.89 13.43 -36.79
C PRO A 67 6.02 13.90 -35.62
N PRO A 68 4.80 14.39 -35.87
CA PRO A 68 4.00 14.98 -34.82
C PRO A 68 3.86 13.95 -33.69
N PRO A 69 4.13 14.32 -32.42
CA PRO A 69 3.71 13.48 -31.29
C PRO A 69 2.22 13.14 -31.48
N SER A 70 1.72 12.05 -30.87
CA SER A 70 0.30 11.69 -31.03
C SER A 70 -0.54 12.96 -30.89
N SER A 71 -1.18 13.39 -32.00
CA SER A 71 -1.66 14.78 -32.05
C SER A 71 -2.68 15.04 -30.93
N ALA A 72 -3.30 13.97 -30.44
CA ALA A 72 -4.08 13.87 -29.23
C ALA A 72 -3.33 14.28 -27.96
N ALA A 73 -2.23 13.61 -27.58
CA ALA A 73 -1.52 13.89 -26.34
C ALA A 73 -1.02 15.35 -26.27
N GLN A 74 -0.48 15.87 -27.37
CA GLN A 74 -0.02 17.25 -27.42
C GLN A 74 -1.18 18.26 -27.29
N LYS A 75 -2.31 18.02 -27.97
CA LYS A 75 -3.52 18.85 -27.88
C LYS A 75 -4.15 18.77 -26.49
N LEU A 76 -4.24 17.59 -25.91
CA LEU A 76 -4.78 17.38 -24.57
C LEU A 76 -3.90 18.09 -23.53
N TYR A 77 -2.58 17.89 -23.58
CA TYR A 77 -1.69 18.54 -22.63
C TYR A 77 -1.73 20.07 -22.74
N SER A 78 -1.71 20.63 -23.96
CA SER A 78 -1.73 22.08 -24.17
C SER A 78 -3.04 22.73 -23.72
N SER A 79 -4.18 22.09 -23.96
CA SER A 79 -5.48 22.57 -23.50
C SER A 79 -5.68 22.39 -22.00
N ALA A 80 -5.26 21.26 -21.43
CA ALA A 80 -5.51 20.90 -20.04
C ALA A 80 -4.57 21.55 -19.02
N LYS A 81 -3.40 22.06 -19.45
CA LYS A 81 -2.36 22.60 -18.57
C LYS A 81 -2.88 23.65 -17.57
N ALA A 82 -3.88 24.44 -17.94
CA ALA A 82 -4.45 25.47 -17.06
C ALA A 82 -5.34 24.91 -15.93
N ASP A 83 -5.88 23.71 -16.13
CA ASP A 83 -6.82 23.04 -15.22
C ASP A 83 -6.15 21.96 -14.35
N LEU A 84 -4.88 21.65 -14.61
CA LEU A 84 -4.07 20.75 -13.80
C LEU A 84 -3.42 21.49 -12.63
N LEU A 85 -3.56 20.91 -11.44
CA LEU A 85 -3.01 21.44 -10.21
C LEU A 85 -2.22 20.36 -9.48
N GLN A 86 -1.22 20.80 -8.73
CA GLN A 86 -0.58 20.00 -7.73
C GLN A 86 -1.27 20.28 -6.40
N VAL A 87 -1.60 19.24 -5.66
CA VAL A 87 -2.20 19.33 -4.33
C VAL A 87 -1.17 18.89 -3.31
N ARG A 88 -0.85 19.77 -2.36
CA ARG A 88 0.16 19.55 -1.32
C ARG A 88 -0.48 19.60 0.05
N SER A 89 -0.06 18.71 0.94
CA SER A 89 -0.28 18.83 2.38
C SER A 89 0.98 19.38 3.02
N LEU A 90 0.85 20.46 3.76
CA LEU A 90 1.96 21.15 4.42
C LEU A 90 1.80 21.10 5.94
N LEU A 91 2.91 20.92 6.66
CA LEU A 91 2.96 21.16 8.10
C LEU A 91 2.81 22.65 8.38
N LYS A 92 1.89 23.04 9.27
CA LYS A 92 1.64 24.47 9.56
C LYS A 92 2.83 25.18 10.19
N SER A 93 3.63 24.48 11.01
CA SER A 93 4.75 25.08 11.76
C SER A 93 5.85 25.65 10.87
N GLY A 94 6.12 25.02 9.72
CA GLY A 94 7.21 25.40 8.81
C GLY A 94 6.82 25.45 7.33
N ARG A 95 5.54 25.25 7.00
CA ARG A 95 5.04 25.08 5.63
C ARG A 95 5.80 24.03 4.81
N THR A 96 6.33 23.01 5.47
CA THR A 96 7.09 21.93 4.83
C THR A 96 6.15 20.90 4.22
N GLN A 97 6.45 20.47 3.00
CA GLN A 97 5.68 19.45 2.29
C GLN A 97 5.72 18.11 3.05
N SER A 98 4.53 17.55 3.29
CA SER A 98 4.36 16.26 3.95
C SER A 98 3.66 15.22 3.07
N SER A 99 2.84 15.67 2.13
CA SER A 99 2.25 14.85 1.07
C SER A 99 2.11 15.69 -0.20
N VAL A 100 2.18 15.05 -1.36
CA VAL A 100 2.02 15.69 -2.65
C VAL A 100 1.35 14.75 -3.65
N GLY A 101 0.45 15.31 -4.44
CA GLY A 101 -0.22 14.63 -5.53
C GLY A 101 -0.69 15.64 -6.57
N SER A 102 -1.50 15.18 -7.50
CA SER A 102 -2.13 15.97 -8.53
C SER A 102 -3.63 16.11 -8.26
N GLY A 103 -4.23 17.10 -8.90
CA GLY A 103 -5.67 17.28 -8.96
C GLY A 103 -6.00 18.05 -10.23
N PHE A 104 -7.30 18.14 -10.54
CA PHE A 104 -7.75 18.84 -11.72
C PHE A 104 -9.06 19.58 -11.47
N LEU A 105 -9.19 20.78 -12.04
CA LEU A 105 -10.40 21.60 -11.99
C LEU A 105 -11.51 20.96 -12.84
N VAL A 106 -12.72 20.89 -12.28
CA VAL A 106 -13.87 20.28 -12.95
C VAL A 106 -14.74 21.34 -13.61
N GLY A 107 -14.91 21.24 -14.93
CA GLY A 107 -15.68 22.18 -15.73
C GLY A 107 -15.19 23.62 -15.55
N ASN A 108 -16.13 24.55 -15.44
CA ASN A 108 -15.86 25.97 -15.16
C ASN A 108 -15.97 26.31 -13.67
N SER A 109 -16.03 25.30 -12.80
CA SER A 109 -16.13 25.48 -11.35
C SER A 109 -14.77 25.75 -10.71
N ASN A 110 -14.78 26.04 -9.42
CA ASN A 110 -13.59 26.10 -8.57
C ASN A 110 -13.33 24.80 -7.78
N LEU A 111 -13.97 23.71 -8.20
CA LEU A 111 -13.85 22.40 -7.57
C LEU A 111 -12.72 21.62 -8.23
N VAL A 112 -11.91 20.98 -7.40
CA VAL A 112 -10.78 20.16 -7.80
C VAL A 112 -10.99 18.76 -7.27
N VAL A 113 -10.92 17.77 -8.16
CA VAL A 113 -10.88 16.36 -7.77
C VAL A 113 -9.43 15.93 -7.58
N THR A 114 -9.18 15.16 -6.53
CA THR A 114 -7.87 14.55 -6.20
C THR A 114 -8.09 13.25 -5.44
N ASN A 115 -7.03 12.58 -4.98
CA ASN A 115 -7.16 11.41 -4.13
C ASN A 115 -7.29 11.76 -2.64
N TYR A 116 -8.00 10.92 -1.89
CA TYR A 116 -8.11 11.04 -0.45
C TYR A 116 -6.74 10.94 0.23
N HIS A 117 -5.88 10.01 -0.19
CA HIS A 117 -4.59 9.83 0.46
C HIS A 117 -3.67 11.06 0.36
N VAL A 118 -3.84 11.88 -0.69
CA VAL A 118 -3.10 13.13 -0.88
C VAL A 118 -3.48 14.15 0.20
N VAL A 119 -4.78 14.19 0.56
CA VAL A 119 -5.36 15.17 1.49
C VAL A 119 -5.55 14.67 2.93
N SER A 120 -5.36 13.36 3.16
CA SER A 120 -5.70 12.65 4.40
C SER A 120 -5.15 13.30 5.68
N GLN A 121 -3.96 13.89 5.60
CA GLN A 121 -3.33 14.55 6.74
C GLN A 121 -4.13 15.76 7.23
N PHE A 122 -4.47 16.71 6.36
CA PHE A 122 -5.28 17.87 6.76
C PHE A 122 -6.78 17.54 6.85
N ALA A 123 -7.22 16.41 6.30
CA ALA A 123 -8.57 15.90 6.52
C ALA A 123 -8.78 15.40 7.97
N LEU A 124 -7.78 14.71 8.53
CA LEU A 124 -7.86 14.05 9.84
C LEU A 124 -7.18 14.84 10.97
N ASP A 125 -6.21 15.68 10.63
CA ASP A 125 -5.46 16.53 11.56
C ASP A 125 -5.33 17.97 11.01
N PRO A 126 -6.47 18.68 10.88
CA PRO A 126 -6.52 20.05 10.35
C PRO A 126 -5.83 21.06 11.27
N ASP A 127 -5.40 20.68 12.47
CA ASP A 127 -4.69 21.57 13.39
C ASP A 127 -3.20 21.64 13.05
N ASN A 128 -2.59 20.52 12.66
CA ASN A 128 -1.17 20.44 12.30
C ASN A 128 -0.89 20.61 10.80
N TYR A 129 -1.87 20.33 9.94
CA TYR A 129 -1.70 20.35 8.49
C TYR A 129 -2.62 21.35 7.80
N VAL A 130 -2.18 21.87 6.65
CA VAL A 130 -2.95 22.72 5.75
C VAL A 130 -2.71 22.30 4.31
N GLY A 131 -3.73 22.40 3.46
CA GLY A 131 -3.59 22.10 2.04
C GLY A 131 -3.26 23.33 1.18
N GLU A 132 -2.45 23.13 0.16
CA GLU A 132 -2.03 24.14 -0.82
C GLU A 132 -2.20 23.56 -2.24
N TRP A 133 -2.68 24.38 -3.18
CA TRP A 133 -2.62 24.07 -4.60
C TRP A 133 -1.46 24.85 -5.24
N VAL A 134 -0.81 24.24 -6.24
CA VAL A 134 0.19 24.88 -7.09
C VAL A 134 -0.15 24.59 -8.55
N ASP A 135 -0.22 25.61 -9.40
CA ASP A 135 -0.48 25.42 -10.83
C ASP A 135 0.80 25.20 -11.64
N THR A 136 0.62 24.97 -12.93
CA THR A 136 1.70 24.71 -13.88
C THR A 136 2.60 25.92 -14.16
N GLY A 137 2.21 27.13 -13.70
CA GLY A 137 3.00 28.36 -13.74
C GLY A 137 3.63 28.73 -12.40
N GLY A 138 3.42 27.93 -11.35
CA GLY A 138 3.95 28.16 -10.00
C GLY A 138 3.11 29.09 -9.13
N GLN A 139 1.91 29.50 -9.57
CA GLN A 139 0.97 30.20 -8.71
C GLN A 139 0.44 29.24 -7.65
N ARG A 140 0.12 29.77 -6.47
CA ARG A 140 -0.25 28.98 -5.30
C ARG A 140 -1.42 29.58 -4.56
N GLY A 141 -2.16 28.75 -3.86
CA GLY A 141 -3.20 29.19 -2.95
C GLY A 141 -3.62 28.08 -1.98
N ASN A 142 -4.47 28.42 -1.02
CA ASN A 142 -5.00 27.45 -0.08
C ASN A 142 -6.09 26.60 -0.73
N VAL A 143 -6.26 25.38 -0.24
CA VAL A 143 -7.41 24.51 -0.60
C VAL A 143 -8.36 24.39 0.60
N GLU A 144 -9.66 24.33 0.32
CA GLU A 144 -10.69 23.99 1.31
C GLU A 144 -11.22 22.58 1.00
N LEU A 145 -11.12 21.64 1.94
CA LEU A 145 -11.63 20.29 1.75
C LEU A 145 -13.15 20.28 1.86
N LEU A 146 -13.85 19.79 0.84
CA LEU A 146 -15.32 19.79 0.80
C LEU A 146 -15.91 18.41 1.07
N ALA A 147 -15.32 17.37 0.49
CA ALA A 147 -15.81 16.01 0.58
C ALA A 147 -14.68 14.98 0.44
N VAL A 148 -14.86 13.83 1.07
CA VAL A 148 -13.93 12.69 0.97
C VAL A 148 -14.70 11.40 0.75
N ASP A 149 -14.11 10.52 -0.05
CA ASP A 149 -14.49 9.12 -0.20
C ASP A 149 -13.25 8.27 0.05
N VAL A 150 -13.16 7.70 1.24
CA VAL A 150 -12.03 6.88 1.69
C VAL A 150 -12.05 5.51 1.02
N LEU A 151 -13.23 5.03 0.63
CA LEU A 151 -13.42 3.71 0.04
C LEU A 151 -12.85 3.65 -1.38
N HIS A 152 -13.02 4.74 -2.13
CA HIS A 152 -12.54 4.87 -3.51
C HIS A 152 -11.29 5.75 -3.64
N ASP A 153 -10.70 6.19 -2.51
CA ASP A 153 -9.53 7.07 -2.46
C ASP A 153 -9.72 8.38 -3.23
N LEU A 154 -10.85 9.08 -3.03
CA LEU A 154 -11.17 10.35 -3.68
C LEU A 154 -11.41 11.48 -2.69
N ALA A 155 -11.12 12.70 -3.11
CA ALA A 155 -11.47 13.91 -2.40
C ALA A 155 -11.84 15.03 -3.37
N VAL A 156 -12.71 15.92 -2.91
CA VAL A 156 -13.03 17.17 -3.60
C VAL A 156 -12.59 18.33 -2.73
N VAL A 157 -11.79 19.22 -3.30
CA VAL A 157 -11.35 20.46 -2.67
C VAL A 157 -11.82 21.68 -3.46
N ARG A 158 -11.99 22.81 -2.80
CA ARG A 158 -12.24 24.12 -3.41
C ARG A 158 -10.96 24.92 -3.45
N VAL A 159 -10.77 25.68 -4.52
CA VAL A 159 -9.64 26.62 -4.68
C VAL A 159 -10.13 28.02 -5.04
N ASN A 160 -9.25 29.01 -4.94
CA ASN A 160 -9.54 30.40 -5.29
C ASN A 160 -9.29 30.71 -6.79
N ARG A 161 -9.70 29.80 -7.67
CA ARG A 161 -9.66 29.95 -9.14
C ARG A 161 -10.69 29.03 -9.80
N ASN A 162 -11.09 29.37 -11.03
CA ASN A 162 -12.03 28.56 -11.80
C ASN A 162 -11.29 27.79 -12.90
N GLY A 163 -11.86 26.63 -13.27
CA GLY A 163 -11.43 25.86 -14.43
C GLY A 163 -11.83 26.52 -15.75
N THR A 164 -11.11 26.16 -16.80
CA THR A 164 -11.37 26.59 -18.17
C THR A 164 -12.48 25.77 -18.85
N GLY A 165 -12.84 24.62 -18.27
CA GLY A 165 -13.88 23.73 -18.81
C GLY A 165 -13.34 22.52 -19.57
N VAL A 166 -12.04 22.26 -19.49
CA VAL A 166 -11.39 21.15 -20.23
C VAL A 166 -11.81 19.80 -19.66
N PHE A 167 -11.70 19.63 -18.34
CA PHE A 167 -12.09 18.37 -17.70
C PHE A 167 -13.57 18.37 -17.35
N LYS A 168 -14.35 17.65 -18.15
CA LYS A 168 -15.78 17.45 -17.91
C LYS A 168 -15.99 16.11 -17.25
N VAL A 169 -16.76 16.11 -16.17
CA VAL A 169 -17.36 14.88 -15.64
C VAL A 169 -18.71 14.76 -16.36
N PRO A 170 -18.84 13.92 -17.40
CA PRO A 170 -20.07 13.86 -18.16
C PRO A 170 -21.19 13.30 -17.28
N GLU A 171 -22.44 13.73 -17.51
CA GLU A 171 -23.61 13.18 -16.81
C GLU A 171 -23.76 11.68 -17.11
N GLN A 172 -23.54 11.31 -18.37
CA GLN A 172 -23.46 9.94 -18.83
C GLN A 172 -22.00 9.58 -19.13
N LEU A 173 -21.45 8.62 -18.38
CA LEU A 173 -20.08 8.17 -18.60
C LEU A 173 -19.98 7.39 -19.90
N ALA A 174 -18.99 7.73 -20.72
CA ALA A 174 -18.67 6.97 -21.92
C ALA A 174 -18.31 5.53 -21.55
N ARG A 175 -18.83 4.57 -22.32
CA ARG A 175 -18.46 3.16 -22.15
C ARG A 175 -17.10 2.92 -22.78
N LEU A 176 -16.10 2.70 -21.94
CA LEU A 176 -14.75 2.38 -22.41
C LEU A 176 -14.71 0.95 -22.99
N SER A 177 -14.00 0.81 -24.10
CA SER A 177 -13.71 -0.49 -24.72
C SER A 177 -12.28 -0.91 -24.42
N GLN A 178 -12.04 -2.19 -24.11
CA GLN A 178 -10.67 -2.68 -23.91
C GLN A 178 -9.80 -2.39 -25.14
N GLY A 179 -8.55 -1.97 -24.91
CA GLY A 179 -7.63 -1.50 -25.95
C GLY A 179 -7.75 -0.01 -26.26
N GLN A 180 -8.80 0.69 -25.81
CA GLN A 180 -8.96 2.12 -26.03
C GLN A 180 -7.85 2.92 -25.35
N TYR A 181 -7.29 3.89 -26.07
CA TYR A 181 -6.29 4.81 -25.53
C TYR A 181 -6.88 5.72 -24.46
N LEU A 182 -6.15 5.85 -23.36
CA LEU A 182 -6.35 6.83 -22.31
C LEU A 182 -5.07 7.64 -22.10
N TYR A 183 -5.26 8.87 -21.65
CA TYR A 183 -4.21 9.84 -21.38
C TYR A 183 -4.28 10.26 -19.92
N SER A 184 -3.28 9.84 -19.14
CA SER A 184 -3.13 10.16 -17.74
C SER A 184 -2.27 11.40 -17.56
N LEU A 185 -2.76 12.41 -16.84
CA LEU A 185 -2.03 13.66 -16.60
C LEU A 185 -1.76 13.83 -15.10
N GLY A 186 -0.59 14.40 -14.76
CA GLY A 186 -0.23 14.68 -13.37
C GLY A 186 1.20 15.19 -13.24
N ASN A 187 1.66 15.41 -12.02
CA ASN A 187 3.02 15.88 -11.71
C ASN A 187 3.86 14.77 -11.07
N PRO A 188 4.48 13.88 -11.88
CA PRO A 188 5.33 12.81 -11.37
C PRO A 188 6.52 13.36 -10.59
N LEU A 189 6.74 12.80 -9.40
CA LEU A 189 7.90 13.05 -8.54
C LEU A 189 8.15 14.53 -8.20
N ASP A 190 7.13 15.39 -8.34
CA ASP A 190 7.25 16.85 -8.19
C ASP A 190 8.25 17.48 -9.19
N LEU A 191 8.47 16.85 -10.35
CA LEU A 191 9.44 17.29 -11.37
C LEU A 191 8.81 18.23 -12.41
N GLY A 192 7.49 18.25 -12.51
CA GLY A 192 6.74 18.97 -13.53
C GLY A 192 5.59 18.13 -14.08
N PHE A 193 4.59 18.79 -14.65
CA PHE A 193 3.44 18.08 -15.21
C PHE A 193 3.83 17.30 -16.46
N ALA A 194 3.31 16.07 -16.52
CA ALA A 194 3.53 15.13 -17.59
C ALA A 194 2.20 14.52 -18.04
N ILE A 195 2.22 14.00 -19.27
CA ILE A 195 1.16 13.20 -19.85
C ILE A 195 1.71 11.80 -20.13
N SER A 196 0.92 10.79 -19.79
CA SER A 196 1.25 9.37 -19.91
C SER A 196 0.14 8.71 -20.73
N GLU A 197 0.52 8.11 -21.85
CA GLU A 197 -0.40 7.44 -22.79
C GLU A 197 -0.37 5.92 -22.54
N GLY A 198 -1.53 5.28 -22.62
CA GLY A 198 -1.65 3.83 -22.48
C GLY A 198 -3.05 3.33 -22.86
N SER A 199 -3.26 2.03 -22.78
CA SER A 199 -4.54 1.40 -23.08
C SER A 199 -5.34 1.06 -21.83
N TYR A 200 -6.66 1.22 -21.92
CA TYR A 200 -7.61 0.67 -20.97
C TYR A 200 -7.75 -0.84 -21.19
N ASN A 201 -7.64 -1.66 -20.14
CA ASN A 201 -7.67 -3.12 -20.24
C ASN A 201 -8.80 -3.77 -19.44
N GLY A 202 -9.82 -3.00 -19.06
CA GLY A 202 -11.01 -3.51 -18.39
C GLY A 202 -11.09 -3.14 -16.92
N VAL A 203 -12.18 -3.58 -16.30
CA VAL A 203 -12.43 -3.42 -14.86
C VAL A 203 -11.84 -4.61 -14.11
N ILE A 204 -11.11 -4.34 -13.03
CA ILE A 204 -10.69 -5.36 -12.08
C ILE A 204 -11.83 -5.56 -11.07
N THR A 205 -12.43 -6.74 -11.09
CA THR A 205 -13.52 -7.15 -10.19
C THR A 205 -13.03 -7.79 -8.89
N ARG A 206 -11.71 -7.98 -8.77
CA ARG A 206 -11.09 -8.72 -7.67
C ARG A 206 -10.91 -7.89 -6.40
N SER A 207 -10.83 -6.56 -6.52
CA SER A 207 -10.93 -5.68 -5.36
C SER A 207 -12.38 -5.54 -4.90
N PHE A 208 -12.58 -5.14 -3.65
CA PHE A 208 -13.92 -4.89 -3.12
C PHE A 208 -14.65 -3.77 -3.87
N TYR A 209 -13.90 -2.84 -4.45
CA TYR A 209 -14.39 -1.76 -5.30
C TYR A 209 -13.75 -1.83 -6.68
N ASP A 210 -14.53 -1.60 -7.72
CA ASP A 210 -14.07 -1.64 -9.11
C ASP A 210 -12.95 -0.63 -9.37
N GLN A 211 -11.91 -1.07 -10.08
CA GLN A 211 -10.84 -0.22 -10.59
C GLN A 211 -10.62 -0.46 -12.08
N LEU A 212 -10.17 0.55 -12.82
CA LEU A 212 -9.82 0.41 -14.23
C LEU A 212 -8.34 0.04 -14.35
N MET A 213 -8.03 -0.95 -15.19
CA MET A 213 -6.66 -1.32 -15.53
C MET A 213 -6.14 -0.46 -16.68
N PHE A 214 -4.96 0.15 -16.50
CA PHE A 214 -4.32 1.04 -17.45
C PHE A 214 -2.84 0.66 -17.62
N THR A 215 -2.34 0.68 -18.86
CA THR A 215 -0.96 0.27 -19.17
C THR A 215 0.05 1.42 -19.25
N GLY A 216 -0.41 2.67 -19.17
CA GLY A 216 0.51 3.81 -19.12
C GLY A 216 1.16 3.97 -17.74
N PRO A 217 2.40 4.48 -17.66
CA PRO A 217 3.08 4.68 -16.38
C PRO A 217 2.35 5.71 -15.52
N ILE A 218 2.05 5.35 -14.27
CA ILE A 218 1.53 6.26 -13.24
C ILE A 218 2.50 6.23 -12.06
N ASN A 219 3.21 7.33 -11.85
CA ASN A 219 4.21 7.46 -10.79
C ASN A 219 3.68 8.25 -9.59
N SER A 220 4.38 8.13 -8.45
CA SER A 220 4.16 9.00 -7.29
C SER A 220 4.12 10.47 -7.70
N GLY A 221 3.16 11.23 -7.18
CA GLY A 221 2.89 12.62 -7.57
C GLY A 221 1.81 12.77 -8.66
N MET A 222 1.59 11.77 -9.52
CA MET A 222 0.46 11.76 -10.47
C MET A 222 -0.88 11.37 -9.83
N SER A 223 -0.86 10.75 -8.65
CA SER A 223 -2.05 10.39 -7.87
C SER A 223 -3.00 11.56 -7.72
N GLY A 224 -4.27 11.36 -8.06
CA GLY A 224 -5.33 12.37 -8.03
C GLY A 224 -5.48 13.16 -9.33
N GLY A 225 -4.53 13.04 -10.26
CA GLY A 225 -4.64 13.59 -11.61
C GLY A 225 -5.68 12.85 -12.47
N PRO A 226 -6.14 13.45 -13.57
CA PRO A 226 -7.15 12.83 -14.42
C PRO A 226 -6.53 11.83 -15.39
N SER A 227 -7.31 10.80 -15.71
CA SER A 227 -7.14 9.98 -16.91
C SER A 227 -8.33 10.20 -17.83
N VAL A 228 -8.05 10.62 -19.08
CA VAL A 228 -9.07 11.06 -20.04
C VAL A 228 -9.03 10.28 -21.34
N THR A 229 -10.14 10.30 -22.08
CA THR A 229 -10.19 9.84 -23.47
C THR A 229 -9.49 10.85 -24.40
N VAL A 230 -9.38 10.51 -25.69
CA VAL A 230 -8.87 11.43 -26.73
C VAL A 230 -9.66 12.74 -26.81
N ASP A 231 -10.94 12.72 -26.43
CA ASP A 231 -11.84 13.87 -26.46
C ASP A 231 -11.76 14.74 -25.19
N GLY A 232 -10.97 14.31 -24.19
CA GLY A 232 -10.81 15.00 -22.91
C GLY A 232 -11.85 14.63 -21.84
N ASP A 233 -12.74 13.67 -22.14
CA ASP A 233 -13.70 13.15 -21.16
C ASP A 233 -13.00 12.33 -20.08
N ILE A 234 -13.35 12.54 -18.82
CA ILE A 234 -12.73 11.84 -17.69
C ILE A 234 -13.18 10.37 -17.69
N ALA A 235 -12.22 9.48 -17.86
CA ALA A 235 -12.37 8.03 -17.71
C ALA A 235 -12.14 7.60 -16.24
N GLY A 236 -11.19 8.24 -15.55
CA GLY A 236 -10.89 7.95 -14.15
C GLY A 236 -9.89 8.89 -13.52
N VAL A 237 -9.52 8.59 -12.27
CA VAL A 237 -8.56 9.34 -11.47
C VAL A 237 -7.35 8.45 -11.16
N ASN A 238 -6.15 8.95 -11.39
CA ASN A 238 -4.89 8.22 -11.24
C ASN A 238 -4.67 7.78 -9.79
N VAL A 239 -4.20 6.55 -9.57
CA VAL A 239 -3.75 6.07 -8.25
C VAL A 239 -2.38 5.42 -8.38
N SER A 240 -1.35 6.04 -7.82
CA SER A 240 0.04 5.58 -7.89
C SER A 240 0.46 4.66 -6.73
N LYS A 241 -0.41 4.43 -5.74
CA LYS A 241 -0.09 3.64 -4.54
C LYS A 241 -0.26 2.12 -4.72
N ARG A 242 -0.91 1.67 -5.79
CA ARG A 242 -0.99 0.25 -6.14
C ARG A 242 0.08 -0.07 -7.19
N LEU A 243 1.18 -0.67 -6.73
CA LEU A 243 2.28 -1.12 -7.58
C LEU A 243 2.20 -2.64 -7.71
N ASP A 244 1.26 -3.13 -8.53
CA ASP A 244 1.05 -4.58 -8.71
C ASP A 244 2.00 -5.18 -9.78
N GLY A 245 2.86 -4.35 -10.38
CA GLY A 245 3.87 -4.72 -11.37
C GLY A 245 4.30 -3.53 -12.23
N GLU A 246 5.24 -3.76 -13.15
CA GLU A 246 5.60 -2.78 -14.18
C GLU A 246 4.45 -2.65 -15.19
N LEU A 247 4.10 -1.41 -15.59
CA LEU A 247 3.05 -1.11 -16.57
C LEU A 247 1.64 -1.66 -16.22
N VAL A 248 1.39 -1.90 -14.93
CA VAL A 248 0.05 -2.21 -14.41
C VAL A 248 -0.36 -1.09 -13.46
N SER A 249 -1.05 -0.10 -14.03
CA SER A 249 -1.55 1.08 -13.31
C SER A 249 -3.06 0.97 -13.09
N PHE A 250 -3.53 1.60 -12.02
CA PHE A 250 -4.93 1.56 -11.62
C PHE A 250 -5.54 2.96 -11.61
N LEU A 251 -6.78 3.05 -12.07
CA LEU A 251 -7.58 4.26 -12.03
C LEU A 251 -8.84 4.03 -11.20
N VAL A 252 -9.23 5.03 -10.41
CA VAL A 252 -10.57 5.09 -9.84
C VAL A 252 -11.54 5.47 -10.96
N PRO A 253 -12.57 4.66 -11.26
CA PRO A 253 -13.55 5.00 -12.29
C PRO A 253 -14.21 6.36 -12.07
N ALA A 254 -14.43 7.12 -13.14
CA ALA A 254 -15.01 8.46 -13.08
C ALA A 254 -16.38 8.53 -12.38
N ARG A 255 -17.15 7.42 -12.34
CA ARG A 255 -18.44 7.36 -11.63
C ARG A 255 -18.32 7.71 -10.15
N PHE A 256 -17.25 7.28 -9.49
CA PHE A 256 -17.08 7.55 -8.05
C PHE A 256 -16.74 9.02 -7.82
N ALA A 257 -15.97 9.64 -8.74
CA ALA A 257 -15.76 11.09 -8.71
C ALA A 257 -17.07 11.86 -8.97
N GLN A 258 -17.91 11.39 -9.90
CA GLN A 258 -19.22 11.98 -10.17
C GLN A 258 -20.15 11.87 -8.93
N GLU A 259 -20.21 10.71 -8.29
CA GLU A 259 -20.97 10.49 -7.05
C GLU A 259 -20.48 11.36 -5.90
N LEU A 260 -19.15 11.52 -5.75
CA LEU A 260 -18.58 12.37 -4.71
C LEU A 260 -18.88 13.86 -4.97
N LEU A 261 -18.80 14.31 -6.21
CA LEU A 261 -19.14 15.69 -6.59
C LEU A 261 -20.61 16.02 -6.27
N LYS A 262 -21.53 15.06 -6.46
CA LYS A 262 -22.95 15.20 -6.08
C LYS A 262 -23.16 15.36 -4.56
N LYS A 263 -22.22 14.89 -3.73
CA LYS A 263 -22.26 14.99 -2.26
C LYS A 263 -21.65 16.29 -1.73
N VAL A 264 -21.05 17.13 -2.60
CA VAL A 264 -20.43 18.39 -2.18
C VAL A 264 -21.50 19.32 -1.61
N PRO A 265 -21.33 19.81 -0.37
CA PRO A 265 -22.28 20.75 0.23
C PRO A 265 -22.36 22.05 -0.58
N GLN A 266 -23.57 22.43 -1.01
CA GLN A 266 -23.79 23.70 -1.72
C GLN A 266 -23.94 24.87 -0.73
N ASP A 267 -24.74 24.69 0.33
CA ASP A 267 -25.15 25.77 1.24
C ASP A 267 -24.64 25.61 2.68
N LYS A 268 -23.78 24.61 2.93
CA LYS A 268 -23.22 24.36 4.26
C LYS A 268 -21.70 24.40 4.22
N ALA A 269 -21.10 25.03 5.21
CA ALA A 269 -19.65 24.96 5.40
C ALA A 269 -19.25 23.49 5.64
N PRO A 270 -18.18 23.00 4.99
CA PRO A 270 -17.68 21.66 5.22
C PRO A 270 -17.18 21.50 6.67
N PRO A 271 -17.18 20.27 7.20
CA PRO A 271 -16.62 20.03 8.53
C PRO A 271 -15.12 20.34 8.54
N ARG A 272 -14.63 20.96 9.61
CA ARG A 272 -13.19 21.24 9.76
C ARG A 272 -12.35 19.95 9.85
N ASN A 273 -12.90 18.89 10.46
CA ASN A 273 -12.27 17.58 10.60
C ASN A 273 -13.20 16.51 10.02
N PHE A 274 -12.68 15.67 9.13
CA PHE A 274 -13.46 14.65 8.41
C PHE A 274 -13.46 13.28 9.10
N THR A 275 -12.88 13.16 10.30
CA THR A 275 -12.75 11.88 11.02
C THR A 275 -14.09 11.16 11.17
N SER A 276 -15.18 11.85 11.52
CA SER A 276 -16.51 11.23 11.64
C SER A 276 -17.04 10.69 10.31
N VAL A 277 -16.84 11.43 9.21
CA VAL A 277 -17.18 11.01 7.84
C VAL A 277 -16.38 9.78 7.45
N VAL A 278 -15.09 9.75 7.78
CA VAL A 278 -14.23 8.57 7.55
C VAL A 278 -14.72 7.37 8.37
N VAL A 279 -15.00 7.54 9.67
CA VAL A 279 -15.52 6.47 10.54
C VAL A 279 -16.80 5.86 9.97
N GLU A 280 -17.74 6.69 9.51
CA GLU A 280 -19.00 6.22 8.95
C GLU A 280 -18.77 5.32 7.72
N GLN A 281 -17.93 5.77 6.79
CA GLN A 281 -17.60 4.99 5.58
C GLN A 281 -16.91 3.67 5.92
N LEU A 282 -15.96 3.69 6.86
CA LEU A 282 -15.26 2.48 7.31
C LEU A 282 -16.21 1.49 8.00
N LEU A 283 -17.14 1.97 8.82
CA LEU A 283 -18.15 1.14 9.47
C LEU A 283 -19.14 0.52 8.47
N GLN A 284 -19.51 1.25 7.43
CA GLN A 284 -20.34 0.72 6.34
C GLN A 284 -19.58 -0.36 5.54
N HIS A 285 -18.33 -0.09 5.17
CA HIS A 285 -17.50 -1.05 4.44
C HIS A 285 -17.26 -2.33 5.23
N GLN A 286 -16.82 -2.25 6.48
CA GLN A 286 -16.51 -3.44 7.28
C GLN A 286 -17.75 -4.33 7.47
N LYS A 287 -18.95 -3.73 7.51
CA LYS A 287 -20.19 -4.48 7.59
C LYS A 287 -20.41 -5.29 6.30
N ALA A 288 -20.33 -4.64 5.15
CA ALA A 288 -20.49 -5.31 3.86
C ALA A 288 -19.41 -6.40 3.65
N MET A 289 -18.16 -6.11 4.02
CA MET A 289 -17.04 -7.06 3.98
C MET A 289 -17.30 -8.31 4.83
N VAL A 290 -17.70 -8.14 6.10
CA VAL A 290 -17.93 -9.28 7.00
C VAL A 290 -19.20 -10.04 6.63
N ASP A 291 -20.27 -9.34 6.23
CA ASP A 291 -21.50 -10.00 5.79
C ASP A 291 -21.25 -10.83 4.51
N GLN A 292 -20.47 -10.31 3.55
CA GLN A 292 -20.06 -11.08 2.37
C GLN A 292 -19.13 -12.25 2.74
N LEU A 293 -18.18 -12.04 3.65
CA LEU A 293 -17.34 -13.12 4.15
C LEU A 293 -18.18 -14.23 4.78
N LEU A 294 -19.26 -13.92 5.48
CA LEU A 294 -20.06 -14.89 6.22
C LEU A 294 -21.33 -15.35 5.47
N ALA A 295 -21.58 -14.86 4.25
CA ALA A 295 -22.77 -15.17 3.46
C ALA A 295 -22.89 -16.65 3.09
N THR A 296 -21.75 -17.34 2.92
CA THR A 296 -21.68 -18.78 2.68
C THR A 296 -20.74 -19.44 3.68
N PRO A 297 -20.86 -20.76 3.97
CA PRO A 297 -19.87 -21.46 4.79
C PRO A 297 -18.45 -21.33 4.20
N MET A 298 -17.42 -21.22 5.05
CA MET A 298 -16.03 -21.13 4.57
C MET A 298 -15.63 -22.38 3.79
N THR A 299 -14.84 -22.20 2.74
CA THR A 299 -14.28 -23.31 1.97
C THR A 299 -13.26 -24.01 2.85
N MET A 300 -13.33 -25.33 2.96
CA MET A 300 -12.42 -26.09 3.81
C MET A 300 -11.27 -26.67 2.99
N LYS A 301 -10.03 -26.51 3.45
CA LYS A 301 -8.85 -27.15 2.85
C LYS A 301 -8.24 -28.18 3.78
N PRO A 302 -7.84 -29.36 3.26
CA PRO A 302 -7.10 -30.33 4.04
C PRO A 302 -5.68 -29.82 4.32
N MET A 303 -5.22 -30.02 5.55
CA MET A 303 -3.87 -29.66 5.99
C MET A 303 -3.38 -30.71 6.99
N GLY A 304 -2.76 -31.77 6.46
CA GLY A 304 -2.56 -33.00 7.21
C GLY A 304 -3.91 -33.67 7.56
N PRO A 305 -4.13 -34.12 8.79
CA PRO A 305 -5.42 -34.67 9.23
C PRO A 305 -6.42 -33.57 9.65
N TYR A 306 -6.09 -32.30 9.48
CA TYR A 306 -6.97 -31.18 9.83
C TYR A 306 -7.68 -30.62 8.59
N MET A 307 -8.83 -30.02 8.82
CA MET A 307 -9.55 -29.20 7.85
C MET A 307 -9.52 -27.76 8.34
N VAL A 308 -8.96 -26.88 7.50
CA VAL A 308 -8.80 -25.45 7.82
C VAL A 308 -9.73 -24.58 6.97
N PRO A 309 -10.39 -23.58 7.56
CA PRO A 309 -11.23 -22.66 6.81
C PRO A 309 -10.38 -21.69 6.01
N VAL A 310 -10.61 -21.68 4.71
CA VAL A 310 -10.14 -20.65 3.80
C VAL A 310 -11.35 -20.01 3.11
N ARG A 311 -11.19 -18.78 2.63
CA ARG A 311 -12.18 -18.15 1.74
C ARG A 311 -11.48 -17.81 0.44
N GLU A 312 -11.30 -18.81 -0.41
CA GLU A 312 -10.84 -18.54 -1.77
C GLU A 312 -11.99 -17.95 -2.57
N SER A 313 -11.82 -16.69 -2.94
CA SER A 313 -12.75 -15.91 -3.74
C SER A 313 -11.90 -14.99 -4.62
N GLU A 314 -12.53 -14.26 -5.54
CA GLU A 314 -11.81 -13.23 -6.29
C GLU A 314 -11.15 -12.19 -5.34
N GLN A 315 -11.76 -11.95 -4.18
CA GLN A 315 -11.31 -10.94 -3.22
C GLN A 315 -10.26 -11.41 -2.19
N MET A 316 -10.01 -12.73 -2.07
CA MET A 316 -9.04 -13.26 -1.11
C MET A 316 -8.22 -14.39 -1.71
N ARG A 317 -6.90 -14.19 -1.70
CA ARG A 317 -5.92 -15.10 -2.31
C ARG A 317 -5.13 -15.84 -1.25
N CYS A 318 -4.95 -17.15 -1.46
CA CYS A 318 -4.16 -18.00 -0.59
C CYS A 318 -2.88 -18.46 -1.27
N TRP A 319 -1.78 -18.45 -0.53
CA TRP A 319 -0.47 -18.91 -0.97
C TRP A 319 0.05 -19.98 -0.03
N GLY A 320 0.47 -21.11 -0.60
CA GLY A 320 1.08 -22.22 0.13
C GLY A 320 2.60 -22.19 0.05
N ARG A 321 3.29 -22.49 1.15
CA ARG A 321 4.72 -22.75 1.16
C ARG A 321 5.04 -23.87 2.15
N SER A 322 6.12 -24.60 1.88
CA SER A 322 6.55 -25.70 2.73
C SER A 322 8.07 -25.74 2.84
N ASN A 323 8.58 -26.24 3.95
CA ASN A 323 10.02 -26.39 4.20
C ASN A 323 10.53 -27.83 3.98
N VAL A 324 9.81 -28.67 3.23
CA VAL A 324 10.11 -30.11 2.97
C VAL A 324 11.54 -30.39 2.46
N LYS A 325 12.25 -29.38 1.93
CA LYS A 325 13.65 -29.51 1.46
C LYS A 325 14.72 -29.24 2.53
N ALA A 326 14.35 -29.01 3.79
CA ALA A 326 15.33 -28.72 4.84
C ALA A 326 15.78 -30.01 5.54
N ASN A 327 17.08 -30.17 5.83
CA ASN A 327 17.67 -31.19 6.71
C ASN A 327 17.21 -31.05 8.19
N LYS A 328 15.93 -30.75 8.40
CA LYS A 328 15.32 -30.47 9.70
C LYS A 328 14.53 -31.70 10.16
N PRO A 329 14.52 -32.00 11.47
CA PRO A 329 13.78 -33.13 12.04
C PRO A 329 12.26 -32.85 12.17
N TYR A 330 11.72 -31.91 11.40
CA TYR A 330 10.30 -31.55 11.36
C TYR A 330 9.96 -30.88 10.02
N THR A 331 8.68 -30.94 9.63
CA THR A 331 8.15 -30.19 8.49
C THR A 331 7.12 -29.16 8.94
N VAL A 332 7.05 -28.07 8.18
CA VAL A 332 6.11 -26.97 8.37
C VAL A 332 5.50 -26.63 7.02
N ASP A 333 4.19 -26.79 6.93
CA ASP A 333 3.37 -26.34 5.81
C ASP A 333 2.65 -25.07 6.26
N ILE A 334 2.68 -24.02 5.43
CA ILE A 334 2.04 -22.74 5.71
C ILE A 334 1.10 -22.41 4.56
N THR A 335 -0.14 -22.06 4.91
CA THR A 335 -1.12 -21.49 3.99
C THR A 335 -1.47 -20.10 4.49
N SER A 336 -1.19 -19.07 3.70
CA SER A 336 -1.50 -17.68 4.04
C SER A 336 -2.51 -17.14 3.05
N CYS A 337 -3.69 -16.76 3.52
CA CYS A 337 -4.72 -16.08 2.77
C CYS A 337 -4.81 -14.61 3.19
N SER A 338 -4.92 -13.71 2.23
CA SER A 338 -5.14 -12.29 2.49
C SER A 338 -6.09 -11.70 1.47
N MET A 339 -6.91 -10.75 1.92
CA MET A 339 -7.64 -9.88 1.01
C MET A 339 -6.67 -9.08 0.11
N GLU A 340 -7.04 -8.89 -1.16
CA GLU A 340 -6.16 -8.28 -2.16
C GLU A 340 -5.98 -6.77 -2.00
N SER A 341 -6.93 -6.09 -1.35
CA SER A 341 -6.87 -4.65 -1.10
C SER A 341 -7.27 -4.32 0.33
N ALA A 342 -6.53 -3.39 0.95
CA ALA A 342 -6.89 -2.74 2.21
C ALA A 342 -7.20 -1.26 1.96
N ILE A 343 -8.05 -0.68 2.80
CA ILE A 343 -8.42 0.73 2.73
C ILE A 343 -7.37 1.58 3.43
N PHE A 344 -6.79 2.52 2.70
CA PHE A 344 -5.89 3.53 3.27
C PHE A 344 -6.67 4.52 4.14
N VAL A 345 -6.17 4.80 5.35
CA VAL A 345 -6.76 5.80 6.24
C VAL A 345 -5.84 7.01 6.40
N SER A 346 -4.59 6.78 6.84
CA SER A 346 -3.59 7.86 7.02
C SER A 346 -2.19 7.30 7.20
N GLY A 347 -1.18 7.88 6.56
CA GLY A 347 0.23 7.48 6.75
C GLY A 347 0.46 5.99 6.45
N THR A 348 0.69 5.19 7.49
CA THR A 348 0.84 3.73 7.40
C THR A 348 -0.42 2.95 7.81
N LEU A 349 -1.44 3.64 8.31
CA LEU A 349 -2.68 3.03 8.79
C LEU A 349 -3.56 2.58 7.63
N GLN A 350 -3.86 1.28 7.62
CA GLN A 350 -4.79 0.64 6.69
C GLN A 350 -5.80 -0.21 7.46
N THR A 351 -7.02 -0.32 6.92
CA THR A 351 -8.16 -1.02 7.53
C THR A 351 -8.96 -1.81 6.48
N GLY A 352 -10.05 -2.47 6.87
CA GLY A 352 -10.95 -3.12 5.92
C GLY A 352 -10.31 -4.35 5.26
N ALA A 353 -9.56 -5.13 6.03
CA ALA A 353 -8.88 -6.31 5.53
C ALA A 353 -8.98 -7.48 6.49
N ILE A 354 -9.12 -8.68 5.92
CA ILE A 354 -9.11 -9.95 6.64
C ILE A 354 -7.91 -10.76 6.15
N GLY A 355 -7.16 -11.29 7.10
CA GLY A 355 -6.02 -12.16 6.88
C GLY A 355 -6.22 -13.47 7.63
N ILE A 356 -5.86 -14.58 6.99
CA ILE A 356 -5.91 -15.91 7.58
C ILE A 356 -4.57 -16.58 7.34
N ARG A 357 -3.99 -17.20 8.35
CA ARG A 357 -2.77 -18.00 8.21
C ARG A 357 -2.94 -19.31 8.96
N HIS A 358 -2.62 -20.41 8.28
CA HIS A 358 -2.52 -21.73 8.89
C HIS A 358 -1.08 -22.21 8.81
N GLN A 359 -0.64 -22.87 9.86
CA GLN A 359 0.68 -23.48 9.96
C GLN A 359 0.52 -24.87 10.55
N PHE A 360 0.91 -25.88 9.78
CA PHE A 360 0.83 -27.27 10.17
C PHE A 360 2.24 -27.79 10.35
N MET A 361 2.55 -28.18 11.57
CA MET A 361 3.85 -28.69 11.95
C MET A 361 3.73 -30.17 12.28
N ARG A 362 4.68 -30.97 11.81
CA ARG A 362 4.81 -32.38 12.21
C ARG A 362 6.27 -32.73 12.43
N SER A 363 6.53 -33.56 13.42
CA SER A 363 7.85 -34.13 13.65
C SER A 363 8.15 -35.19 12.58
N THR A 364 9.40 -35.19 12.10
CA THR A 364 9.96 -36.28 11.28
C THR A 364 11.18 -36.93 11.95
N GLY A 365 11.63 -36.39 13.08
CA GLY A 365 12.77 -36.92 13.86
C GLY A 365 12.96 -36.29 15.24
N LEU A 366 12.08 -35.39 15.69
CA LEU A 366 12.04 -34.90 17.07
C LEU A 366 11.21 -35.85 17.94
N ASP A 367 11.58 -36.03 19.19
CA ASP A 367 10.71 -36.66 20.20
C ASP A 367 9.62 -35.67 20.69
N PRO A 368 8.61 -36.16 21.45
CA PRO A 368 7.49 -35.33 21.89
C PRO A 368 7.89 -34.06 22.67
N LEU A 369 8.93 -34.12 23.52
CA LEU A 369 9.32 -32.99 24.35
C LEU A 369 9.97 -31.89 23.49
N ARG A 370 10.91 -32.27 22.62
CA ARG A 370 11.53 -31.33 21.68
C ARG A 370 10.50 -30.74 20.70
N PHE A 371 9.53 -31.54 20.25
CA PHE A 371 8.45 -31.06 19.40
C PHE A 371 7.51 -30.09 20.15
N ALA A 372 7.14 -30.40 21.39
CA ALA A 372 6.32 -29.52 22.22
C ALA A 372 6.98 -28.16 22.46
N GLN A 373 8.31 -28.13 22.68
CA GLN A 373 9.08 -26.89 22.80
C GLN A 373 9.06 -26.08 21.49
N LEU A 374 9.28 -26.74 20.34
CA LEU A 374 9.23 -26.09 19.02
C LEU A 374 7.85 -25.47 18.76
N SER A 375 6.79 -26.25 18.99
CA SER A 375 5.40 -25.80 18.79
C SER A 375 5.04 -24.62 19.70
N SER A 376 5.42 -24.69 20.98
CA SER A 376 5.15 -23.63 21.96
C SER A 376 5.89 -22.34 21.63
N ALA A 377 7.16 -22.43 21.21
CA ALA A 377 7.95 -21.27 20.79
C ALA A 377 7.35 -20.62 19.53
N SER A 378 6.88 -21.41 18.57
CA SER A 378 6.16 -20.90 17.39
C SER A 378 4.91 -20.11 17.79
N PHE A 379 4.13 -20.63 18.75
CA PHE A 379 2.89 -20.00 19.22
C PHE A 379 3.13 -18.68 19.95
N GLN A 380 4.22 -18.57 20.73
CA GLN A 380 4.57 -17.36 21.49
C GLN A 380 5.12 -16.22 20.64
N ASN A 381 5.67 -16.52 19.46
CA ASN A 381 6.34 -15.53 18.61
C ASN A 381 5.37 -14.67 17.77
N GLU A 382 4.06 -14.77 18.02
CA GLU A 382 3.05 -13.97 17.32
C GLU A 382 2.94 -12.56 17.89
N ASN A 383 3.05 -11.56 17.02
CA ASN A 383 2.90 -10.17 17.39
C ASN A 383 1.43 -9.72 17.32
N PHE A 384 0.95 -9.10 18.40
CA PHE A 384 -0.39 -8.52 18.51
C PHE A 384 -0.37 -6.98 18.58
N GLY A 385 0.78 -6.35 18.37
CA GLY A 385 0.97 -4.91 18.54
C GLY A 385 1.37 -4.53 19.96
N GLY A 386 1.66 -3.25 20.18
CA GLY A 386 2.18 -2.74 21.45
C GLY A 386 1.42 -1.53 21.99
N ASN A 387 1.66 -1.21 23.25
CA ASN A 387 1.02 -0.09 23.95
C ASN A 387 1.44 1.30 23.42
N LYS A 388 2.56 1.37 22.69
CA LYS A 388 3.15 2.60 22.15
C LYS A 388 2.62 2.97 20.76
N ASP A 389 1.62 2.26 20.26
CA ASP A 389 1.02 2.54 18.96
C ASP A 389 0.21 3.87 19.00
N ALA A 390 0.49 4.75 18.05
CA ALA A 390 -0.14 6.06 17.95
C ALA A 390 -1.60 6.01 17.46
N HIS A 391 -2.00 4.95 16.77
CA HIS A 391 -3.32 4.79 16.17
C HIS A 391 -4.21 3.84 16.95
N LEU A 392 -3.62 2.85 17.62
CA LEU A 392 -4.34 1.76 18.28
C LEU A 392 -4.01 1.68 19.78
N THR A 393 -4.92 1.14 20.57
CA THR A 393 -4.67 0.81 21.97
C THR A 393 -3.68 -0.35 22.11
N GLY A 394 -3.22 -0.57 23.33
CA GLY A 394 -2.61 -1.84 23.71
C GLY A 394 -3.55 -3.02 23.46
N PRO A 395 -3.03 -4.21 23.10
CA PRO A 395 -3.85 -5.40 22.93
C PRO A 395 -4.47 -5.82 24.27
N GLN A 396 -5.77 -6.09 24.24
CA GLN A 396 -6.49 -6.77 25.33
C GLN A 396 -6.73 -8.21 24.90
N CYS A 397 -6.04 -9.15 25.56
CA CYS A 397 -6.03 -10.55 25.16
C CYS A 397 -6.75 -11.43 26.18
N THR A 398 -7.50 -12.40 25.68
CA THR A 398 -8.10 -13.47 26.48
C THR A 398 -7.65 -14.81 25.93
N GLU A 399 -7.25 -15.70 26.82
CA GLU A 399 -6.80 -17.05 26.48
C GLU A 399 -7.76 -18.09 27.06
N MET A 400 -8.15 -19.07 26.26
CA MET A 400 -9.03 -20.16 26.68
C MET A 400 -8.68 -21.46 25.95
N PHE A 401 -8.94 -22.60 26.61
CA PHE A 401 -9.05 -23.88 25.91
C PHE A 401 -10.49 -24.06 25.45
N VAL A 402 -10.67 -24.26 24.15
CA VAL A 402 -11.97 -24.42 23.50
C VAL A 402 -11.99 -25.78 22.80
N LYS A 403 -13.15 -26.44 22.83
CA LYS A 403 -13.38 -27.67 22.07
C LYS A 403 -14.44 -27.37 21.01
N ASN A 404 -14.02 -27.31 19.75
CA ASN A 404 -14.97 -27.40 18.66
C ASN A 404 -15.40 -28.87 18.47
N GLN A 405 -16.42 -29.14 17.65
CA GLN A 405 -17.05 -30.46 17.50
C GLN A 405 -16.06 -31.65 17.42
N THR A 406 -14.89 -31.47 16.77
CA THR A 406 -13.90 -32.55 16.58
C THR A 406 -12.46 -32.22 17.00
N LEU A 407 -12.16 -30.99 17.47
CA LEU A 407 -10.78 -30.54 17.69
C LEU A 407 -10.64 -29.69 18.98
N PRO A 408 -9.87 -30.16 19.99
CA PRO A 408 -9.49 -29.32 21.12
C PRO A 408 -8.39 -28.33 20.71
N LEU A 409 -8.60 -27.06 21.06
CA LEU A 409 -7.75 -25.93 20.69
C LEU A 409 -7.43 -25.09 21.92
N ARG A 410 -6.20 -24.60 22.01
CA ARG A 410 -5.86 -23.41 22.80
C ARG A 410 -6.10 -22.19 21.92
N ALA A 411 -6.92 -21.24 22.36
CA ALA A 411 -7.26 -20.03 21.62
C ALA A 411 -6.86 -18.78 22.41
N VAL A 412 -6.23 -17.83 21.73
CA VAL A 412 -5.89 -16.49 22.23
C VAL A 412 -6.56 -15.48 21.32
N LEU A 413 -7.49 -14.69 21.87
CA LEU A 413 -8.13 -13.59 21.16
C LEU A 413 -7.62 -12.27 21.71
N CYS A 414 -6.99 -11.47 20.87
CA CYS A 414 -6.55 -10.12 21.19
C CYS A 414 -7.36 -9.09 20.41
N VAL A 415 -7.84 -8.05 21.10
CA VAL A 415 -8.60 -6.93 20.51
C VAL A 415 -7.90 -5.61 20.80
N ARG A 416 -7.85 -4.73 19.80
CA ARG A 416 -7.30 -3.38 19.89
C ARG A 416 -8.29 -2.37 19.36
N ALA A 417 -8.55 -1.30 20.09
CA ALA A 417 -9.43 -0.22 19.65
C ALA A 417 -8.64 0.85 18.90
N TYR A 418 -9.25 1.47 17.88
CA TYR A 418 -8.68 2.63 17.23
C TYR A 418 -8.88 3.87 18.12
N ARG A 419 -7.81 4.63 18.34
CA ARG A 419 -7.82 5.82 19.21
C ARG A 419 -8.61 6.98 18.63
N LYS A 420 -8.49 7.20 17.31
CA LYS A 420 -9.18 8.29 16.58
C LYS A 420 -10.49 7.84 15.93
N PHE A 421 -10.62 6.55 15.61
CA PHE A 421 -11.74 6.01 14.83
C PHE A 421 -12.66 5.15 15.72
N THR A 422 -13.47 5.81 16.53
CA THR A 422 -14.34 5.17 17.52
C THR A 422 -15.25 4.12 16.88
N GLY A 423 -15.42 2.97 17.55
CA GLY A 423 -16.24 1.86 17.07
C GLY A 423 -15.53 0.90 16.12
N LEU A 424 -14.29 1.21 15.70
CA LEU A 424 -13.44 0.30 14.94
C LEU A 424 -12.41 -0.37 15.85
N TYR A 425 -12.13 -1.63 15.51
CA TYR A 425 -11.23 -2.51 16.25
C TYR A 425 -10.43 -3.40 15.30
N ASP A 426 -9.23 -3.77 15.74
CA ASP A 426 -8.46 -4.88 15.17
C ASP A 426 -8.64 -6.10 16.07
N PHE A 427 -9.06 -7.20 15.45
CA PHE A 427 -9.17 -8.52 16.07
C PHE A 427 -8.05 -9.41 15.55
N ALA A 428 -7.38 -10.11 16.46
CA ALA A 428 -6.39 -11.13 16.14
C ALA A 428 -6.67 -12.37 16.97
N LEU A 429 -7.15 -13.41 16.31
CA LEU A 429 -7.36 -14.72 16.91
C LEU A 429 -6.19 -15.63 16.54
N LEU A 430 -5.57 -16.24 17.53
CA LEU A 430 -4.55 -17.27 17.38
C LEU A 430 -5.04 -18.57 18.03
N THR A 431 -4.85 -19.69 17.35
CA THR A 431 -5.27 -21.01 17.83
C THR A 431 -4.15 -22.03 17.66
N ALA A 432 -4.07 -23.01 18.55
CA ALA A 432 -3.20 -24.17 18.42
C ALA A 432 -3.95 -25.45 18.81
N SER A 433 -3.83 -26.52 18.02
CA SER A 433 -4.38 -27.82 18.38
C SER A 433 -3.64 -28.46 19.54
N THR A 434 -4.38 -29.16 20.41
CA THR A 434 -3.83 -29.78 21.63
C THR A 434 -4.11 -31.28 21.71
N ASP A 435 -4.35 -31.90 20.56
CA ASP A 435 -4.81 -33.28 20.41
C ASP A 435 -3.69 -34.29 20.16
N GLU A 436 -2.53 -33.84 19.68
CA GLU A 436 -1.42 -34.71 19.27
C GLU A 436 -0.08 -34.24 19.84
N SER A 437 0.81 -35.20 20.15
CA SER A 437 2.12 -34.93 20.77
C SER A 437 3.25 -34.69 19.75
N MET A 438 3.04 -35.05 18.49
CA MET A 438 4.06 -35.04 17.42
C MET A 438 3.67 -34.18 16.22
N MET A 439 2.50 -33.56 16.28
CA MET A 439 2.00 -32.67 15.23
C MET A 439 1.09 -31.61 15.84
N ASN A 440 0.99 -30.46 15.17
CA ASN A 440 0.27 -29.31 15.69
C ASN A 440 -0.23 -28.45 14.54
N LEU A 441 -1.50 -28.04 14.61
CA LEU A 441 -2.06 -27.02 13.74
C LEU A 441 -2.12 -25.70 14.51
N GLN A 442 -1.45 -24.68 14.01
CA GLN A 442 -1.62 -23.30 14.46
C GLN A 442 -2.37 -22.51 13.40
N SER A 443 -3.38 -21.77 13.80
CA SER A 443 -4.14 -20.91 12.88
C SER A 443 -4.28 -19.50 13.45
N ARG A 444 -4.15 -18.50 12.60
CA ARG A 444 -4.34 -17.09 12.92
C ARG A 444 -5.36 -16.47 11.99
N MET A 445 -6.28 -15.69 12.53
CA MET A 445 -7.18 -14.82 11.76
C MET A 445 -7.03 -13.40 12.28
N ASP A 446 -6.75 -12.46 11.38
CA ASP A 446 -6.74 -11.03 11.65
C ASP A 446 -7.93 -10.38 10.92
N ALA A 447 -8.72 -9.57 11.63
CA ALA A 447 -9.75 -8.70 11.04
C ALA A 447 -9.47 -7.26 11.44
N ARG A 448 -9.17 -6.40 10.46
CA ARG A 448 -8.69 -5.03 10.70
C ARG A 448 -9.76 -3.98 10.45
N GLY A 449 -9.93 -3.07 11.40
CA GLY A 449 -10.89 -1.97 11.32
C GLY A 449 -12.33 -2.46 11.15
N VAL A 450 -12.75 -3.40 12.00
CA VAL A 450 -14.12 -3.92 12.05
C VAL A 450 -14.85 -3.40 13.30
N SER A 451 -16.18 -3.39 13.27
CA SER A 451 -16.96 -3.20 14.50
C SER A 451 -16.75 -4.37 15.46
N TYR A 452 -16.93 -4.14 16.76
CA TYR A 452 -16.75 -5.18 17.77
C TYR A 452 -17.61 -6.42 17.48
N ASP A 453 -18.89 -6.22 17.17
CA ASP A 453 -19.83 -7.30 16.87
C ASP A 453 -19.41 -8.11 15.63
N ASN A 454 -18.99 -7.44 14.55
CA ASN A 454 -18.53 -8.13 13.36
C ASN A 454 -17.18 -8.82 13.55
N GLY A 455 -16.28 -8.25 14.36
CA GLY A 455 -15.04 -8.90 14.77
C GLY A 455 -15.33 -10.22 15.50
N MET A 456 -16.23 -10.17 16.50
CA MET A 456 -16.67 -11.37 17.23
C MET A 456 -17.35 -12.40 16.32
N ARG A 457 -18.26 -11.98 15.43
CA ARG A 457 -18.92 -12.86 14.45
C ARG A 457 -17.89 -13.58 13.56
N ALA A 458 -16.92 -12.85 13.01
CA ALA A 458 -15.91 -13.42 12.14
C ALA A 458 -14.99 -14.40 12.92
N THR A 459 -14.54 -14.02 14.11
CA THR A 459 -13.73 -14.87 15.00
C THR A 459 -14.46 -16.15 15.38
N GLN A 460 -15.75 -16.07 15.73
CA GLN A 460 -16.56 -17.22 16.08
C GLN A 460 -16.74 -18.17 14.88
N ALA A 461 -17.08 -17.63 13.71
CA ALA A 461 -17.22 -18.42 12.49
C ALA A 461 -15.91 -19.15 12.14
N PHE A 462 -14.77 -18.48 12.28
CA PHE A 462 -13.46 -19.07 12.05
C PHE A 462 -13.15 -20.21 13.02
N LEU A 463 -13.36 -20.00 14.32
CA LEU A 463 -13.18 -21.05 15.34
C LEU A 463 -14.06 -22.27 15.10
N GLN A 464 -15.33 -22.06 14.74
CA GLN A 464 -16.31 -23.13 14.51
C GLN A 464 -16.01 -23.92 13.24
N ALA A 465 -15.28 -23.36 12.28
CA ALA A 465 -14.95 -24.06 11.05
C ALA A 465 -13.70 -24.94 11.17
N LEU A 466 -12.78 -24.63 12.10
CA LEU A 466 -11.60 -25.47 12.34
C LEU A 466 -12.00 -26.87 12.82
N ALA A 467 -11.59 -27.90 12.10
CA ALA A 467 -11.99 -29.26 12.39
C ALA A 467 -10.86 -30.27 12.19
N ARG A 468 -10.97 -31.42 12.85
CA ARG A 468 -10.24 -32.63 12.50
C ARG A 468 -11.00 -33.36 11.40
N GLY A 469 -10.32 -33.69 10.30
CA GLY A 469 -10.92 -34.45 9.21
C GLY A 469 -11.28 -35.87 9.66
N ALA A 470 -12.25 -36.50 9.00
CA ALA A 470 -12.52 -37.91 9.22
C ALA A 470 -11.27 -38.71 8.84
N VAL A 471 -10.75 -39.49 9.78
CA VAL A 471 -9.70 -40.47 9.51
C VAL A 471 -10.30 -41.46 8.51
N LYS A 472 -9.79 -41.47 7.27
CA LYS A 472 -10.14 -42.51 6.30
C LYS A 472 -9.50 -43.83 6.68
#